data_AF-A0A3S4KI65-F1
#
_entry.id   AF-A0A3S4KI65-F1
#
_cell.length_a   1.000
_cell.length_b   1.000
_cell.length_c   1.000
_cell.angle_alpha   90.00
_cell.angle_beta   90.00
_cell.angle_gamma   90.00
#
_symmetry.space_group_name_H-M   'P 1'
#
loop_
_entity.id
_entity.type
_entity.pdbx_description
1 polymer ?
#
loop_
_entity_poly.entity_id
_entity_poly.type
_entity_poly.pdbx_seq_one_letter_code
_entity_poly.pdbx_strand_id
1 'polypeptide(L)'
;MGKVPNAYLTIGGHSPAALQQALAHNAMLHKGSLSAQQLEAINLSVSEATGCDYCLAAHTLMAKKAGFSSEQIHALRRGEYAEEAQLDALVKFAQTLVTTTGTLPEADVAALRNAGFSDQQVIEIISAISAILFTNMVNRVNDTVVDFPKAD
;
A
#
# COMPACT_ATOMS: atom_id res chain seq x y z
N MET A 1 -6.74 20.24 -3.74
CA MET A 1 -7.60 19.32 -4.52
C MET A 1 -8.09 20.07 -5.74
N GLY A 2 -8.09 19.44 -6.91
CA GLY A 2 -8.50 20.12 -8.14
C GLY A 2 -8.52 19.25 -9.40
N LYS A 3 -7.96 18.03 -9.35
CA LYS A 3 -8.00 17.07 -10.46
C LYS A 3 -8.24 15.66 -9.93
N VAL A 4 -9.04 14.87 -10.65
CA VAL A 4 -9.20 13.44 -10.43
C VAL A 4 -7.93 12.73 -10.91
N PRO A 5 -7.31 11.83 -10.10
CA PRO A 5 -6.14 11.07 -10.51
C PRO A 5 -6.39 10.27 -11.80
N ASN A 6 -5.40 10.23 -12.69
CA ASN A 6 -5.48 9.48 -13.94
C ASN A 6 -5.81 7.98 -13.74
N ALA A 7 -5.38 7.35 -12.64
CA ALA A 7 -5.77 5.98 -12.31
C ALA A 7 -7.30 5.83 -12.15
N TYR A 8 -7.95 6.75 -11.42
CA TYR A 8 -9.41 6.73 -11.26
C TYR A 8 -10.16 7.11 -12.52
N LEU A 9 -9.61 7.99 -13.36
CA LEU A 9 -10.17 8.27 -14.70
C LEU A 9 -10.13 7.01 -15.57
N THR A 10 -9.02 6.27 -15.55
CA THR A 10 -8.87 5.01 -16.29
C THR A 10 -9.87 3.97 -15.82
N ILE A 11 -9.95 3.72 -14.51
CA ILE A 11 -10.88 2.73 -13.95
C ILE A 11 -12.33 3.15 -14.23
N GLY A 12 -12.71 4.39 -13.92
CA GLY A 12 -14.08 4.87 -14.08
C GLY A 12 -14.53 4.98 -15.55
N GLY A 13 -13.61 5.30 -16.45
CA GLY A 13 -13.87 5.38 -17.89
C GLY A 13 -14.16 4.02 -18.52
N HIS A 14 -13.63 2.93 -17.97
CA HIS A 14 -13.83 1.57 -18.47
C HIS A 14 -14.82 0.75 -17.64
N SER A 15 -14.88 0.97 -16.33
CA SER A 15 -15.75 0.24 -15.40
C SER A 15 -16.12 1.11 -14.18
N PRO A 16 -17.26 1.82 -14.24
CA PRO A 16 -17.77 2.60 -13.11
C PRO A 16 -17.99 1.75 -11.85
N ALA A 17 -18.40 0.49 -12.00
CA ALA A 17 -18.59 -0.44 -10.88
C ALA A 17 -17.25 -0.79 -10.20
N ALA A 18 -16.17 -0.99 -10.98
CA ALA A 18 -14.84 -1.22 -10.40
C ALA A 18 -14.32 0.03 -9.68
N LEU A 19 -14.57 1.24 -10.22
CA LEU A 19 -14.22 2.47 -9.53
C LEU A 19 -14.99 2.61 -8.20
N GLN A 20 -16.29 2.30 -8.20
CA GLN A 20 -17.09 2.32 -6.98
C GLN A 20 -16.52 1.36 -5.92
N GLN A 21 -16.15 0.13 -6.32
CA GLN A 21 -15.52 -0.83 -5.41
C GLN A 21 -14.21 -0.30 -4.85
N ALA A 22 -13.31 0.22 -5.69
CA ALA A 22 -12.03 0.77 -5.24
C ALA A 22 -12.19 1.93 -4.25
N LEU A 23 -13.11 2.85 -4.52
CA LEU A 23 -13.42 3.97 -3.63
C LEU A 23 -14.03 3.50 -2.30
N ALA A 24 -14.96 2.54 -2.35
CA ALA A 24 -15.57 1.97 -1.15
C ALA A 24 -14.55 1.21 -0.29
N HIS A 25 -13.61 0.49 -0.93
CA HIS A 25 -12.54 -0.23 -0.27
C HIS A 25 -11.61 0.73 0.46
N ASN A 26 -11.15 1.80 -0.21
CA ASN A 26 -10.33 2.84 0.42
C ASN A 26 -11.06 3.55 1.57
N ALA A 27 -12.36 3.84 1.41
CA ALA A 27 -13.17 4.43 2.46
C ALA A 27 -13.35 3.50 3.67
N MET A 28 -13.38 2.17 3.46
CA MET A 28 -13.39 1.19 4.54
C MET A 28 -12.04 1.22 5.28
N LEU A 29 -10.91 1.18 4.58
CA LEU A 29 -9.59 1.19 5.21
C LEU A 29 -9.39 2.41 6.12
N HIS A 30 -9.87 3.59 5.72
CA HIS A 30 -9.81 4.80 6.55
C HIS A 30 -10.71 4.78 7.80
N LYS A 31 -11.65 3.83 7.90
CA LYS A 31 -12.47 3.58 9.09
C LYS A 31 -11.95 2.40 9.93
N GLY A 32 -10.91 1.72 9.45
CA GLY A 32 -10.27 0.60 10.13
C GLY A 32 -9.42 1.05 11.31
N SER A 33 -8.71 0.09 11.89
CA SER A 33 -7.83 0.28 13.04
C SER A 33 -6.36 0.56 12.67
N LEU A 34 -6.01 0.46 11.38
CA LEU A 34 -4.69 0.85 10.88
C LEU A 34 -4.54 2.37 10.82
N SER A 35 -3.37 2.86 11.24
CA SER A 35 -3.04 4.28 11.12
C SER A 35 -2.79 4.69 9.67
N ALA A 36 -2.88 5.98 9.37
CA ALA A 36 -2.52 6.50 8.05
C ALA A 36 -1.06 6.16 7.68
N GLN A 37 -0.15 6.20 8.66
CA GLN A 37 1.25 5.80 8.44
C GLN A 37 1.40 4.32 8.09
N GLN A 38 0.65 3.43 8.76
CA GLN A 38 0.65 1.99 8.46
C GLN A 38 0.09 1.70 7.07
N LEU A 39 -1.00 2.38 6.67
CA LEU A 39 -1.55 2.25 5.32
C LEU A 39 -0.54 2.70 4.25
N GLU A 40 0.12 3.85 4.43
CA GLU A 40 1.12 4.32 3.47
C GLU A 40 2.38 3.45 3.44
N ALA A 41 2.80 2.86 4.57
CA ALA A 41 3.89 1.90 4.63
C ALA A 41 3.58 0.64 3.79
N ILE A 42 2.36 0.10 3.89
CA ILE A 42 1.89 -1.01 3.04
C ILE A 42 1.89 -0.58 1.57
N ASN A 43 1.31 0.58 1.26
CA ASN A 43 1.17 1.03 -0.12
C ASN A 43 2.53 1.22 -0.81
N LEU A 44 3.50 1.83 -0.12
CA LEU A 44 4.85 2.02 -0.64
C LEU A 44 5.59 0.69 -0.82
N SER A 45 5.63 -0.16 0.22
CA SER A 45 6.37 -1.43 0.19
C SER A 45 5.83 -2.39 -0.88
N VAL A 46 4.51 -2.49 -1.03
CA VAL A 46 3.87 -3.33 -2.06
C VAL A 46 4.04 -2.73 -3.45
N SER A 47 3.93 -1.41 -3.60
CA SER A 47 4.13 -0.75 -4.91
C SER A 47 5.55 -0.86 -5.42
N GLU A 48 6.54 -0.81 -4.53
CA GLU A 48 7.94 -1.09 -4.87
C GLU A 48 8.11 -2.55 -5.29
N ALA A 49 7.66 -3.49 -4.44
CA ALA A 49 7.80 -4.93 -4.69
C ALA A 49 7.09 -5.39 -5.99
N THR A 50 6.03 -4.68 -6.38
CA THR A 50 5.27 -4.97 -7.60
C THR A 50 5.53 -3.98 -8.73
N GLY A 51 6.50 -3.08 -8.62
CA GLY A 51 6.91 -2.19 -9.72
C GLY A 51 5.80 -1.33 -10.32
N CYS A 52 4.95 -0.69 -9.51
CA CYS A 52 4.01 0.34 -9.96
C CYS A 52 4.58 1.74 -9.70
N ASP A 53 5.10 2.40 -10.73
CA ASP A 53 5.68 3.75 -10.66
C ASP A 53 4.63 4.83 -10.36
N TYR A 54 3.44 4.73 -10.96
CA TYR A 54 2.30 5.62 -10.68
C TYR A 54 1.91 5.58 -9.20
N CYS A 55 1.84 4.37 -8.66
CA CYS A 55 1.42 4.12 -7.29
C CYS A 55 2.51 4.56 -6.31
N LEU A 56 3.79 4.32 -6.63
CA LEU A 56 4.92 4.88 -5.89
C LEU A 56 4.87 6.41 -5.86
N ALA A 57 4.66 7.08 -7.00
CA ALA A 57 4.56 8.53 -7.06
C ALA A 57 3.41 9.09 -6.20
N ALA A 58 2.23 8.47 -6.29
CA ALA A 58 1.07 8.84 -5.49
C ALA A 58 1.31 8.66 -3.99
N HIS A 59 1.81 7.48 -3.59
CA HIS A 59 1.97 7.12 -2.18
C HIS A 59 3.22 7.72 -1.54
N THR A 60 4.24 8.10 -2.30
CA THR A 60 5.34 8.95 -1.80
C THR A 60 4.80 10.32 -1.35
N LEU A 61 3.92 10.94 -2.15
CA LEU A 61 3.28 12.20 -1.75
C LEU A 61 2.40 12.03 -0.50
N MET A 62 1.67 10.93 -0.40
CA MET A 62 0.80 10.65 0.73
C MET A 62 1.58 10.29 2.00
N ALA A 63 2.65 9.51 1.89
CA ALA A 63 3.57 9.19 2.99
C ALA A 63 4.23 10.45 3.58
N LYS A 64 4.64 11.40 2.72
CA LYS A 64 5.14 12.72 3.17
C LYS A 64 4.08 13.47 3.97
N LYS A 65 2.81 13.45 3.53
CA LYS A 65 1.70 14.06 4.28
C LYS A 65 1.38 13.32 5.58
N ALA A 66 1.65 12.01 5.64
CA ALA A 66 1.53 11.20 6.84
C ALA A 66 2.71 11.40 7.82
N GLY A 67 3.71 12.22 7.45
CA GLY A 67 4.80 12.62 8.33
C GLY A 67 6.13 11.88 8.12
N PHE A 68 6.24 11.03 7.10
CA PHE A 68 7.51 10.36 6.79
C PHE A 68 8.51 11.30 6.09
N SER A 69 9.79 11.20 6.47
CA SER A 69 10.89 11.78 5.71
C SER A 69 11.16 11.03 4.41
N SER A 70 11.94 11.61 3.50
CA SER A 70 12.37 10.89 2.29
C SER A 70 13.21 9.66 2.64
N GLU A 71 14.11 9.73 3.63
CA GLU A 71 14.90 8.55 4.05
C GLU A 71 14.00 7.41 4.57
N GLN A 72 13.00 7.76 5.38
CA GLN A 72 12.01 6.81 5.90
C GLN A 72 11.20 6.17 4.76
N ILE A 73 10.75 6.96 3.78
CA ILE A 73 10.04 6.44 2.60
C ILE A 73 10.91 5.45 1.82
N HIS A 74 12.19 5.75 1.61
CA HIS A 74 13.10 4.82 0.96
C HIS A 74 13.28 3.52 1.74
N ALA A 75 13.32 3.59 3.08
CA ALA A 75 13.40 2.40 3.93
C ALA A 75 12.12 1.55 3.77
N LEU A 76 10.94 2.16 3.86
CA LEU A 76 9.65 1.49 3.67
C LEU A 76 9.54 0.78 2.32
N ARG A 77 10.00 1.44 1.24
CA ARG A 77 10.04 0.86 -0.12
C ARG A 77 10.91 -0.40 -0.18
N ARG A 78 12.04 -0.42 0.53
CA ARG A 78 12.92 -1.60 0.64
C ARG A 78 12.37 -2.69 1.56
N GLY A 79 11.28 -2.44 2.29
CA GLY A 79 10.74 -3.40 3.27
C GLY A 79 11.51 -3.42 4.57
N GLU A 80 12.11 -2.28 4.95
CA GLU A 80 12.95 -2.14 6.14
C GLU A 80 12.52 -0.90 6.93
N TYR A 81 12.41 -0.99 8.26
CA TYR A 81 12.11 0.18 9.08
C TYR A 81 12.69 0.11 10.49
N ALA A 82 14.00 0.31 10.63
CA ALA A 82 14.73 0.10 11.89
C ALA A 82 14.29 0.98 13.07
N GLU A 83 13.62 2.11 12.81
CA GLU A 83 13.20 3.06 13.84
C GLU A 83 12.02 2.57 14.67
N GLU A 84 11.19 1.68 14.12
CA GLU A 84 9.97 1.20 14.78
C GLU A 84 9.68 -0.26 14.42
N ALA A 85 9.82 -1.15 15.41
CA ALA A 85 9.65 -2.60 15.22
C ALA A 85 8.27 -2.99 14.66
N GLN A 86 7.22 -2.23 14.99
CA GLN A 86 5.88 -2.50 14.49
C GLN A 86 5.76 -2.23 12.99
N LEU A 87 6.25 -1.08 12.50
CA LEU A 87 6.29 -0.78 11.06
C LEU A 87 7.24 -1.71 10.30
N ASP A 88 8.37 -2.08 10.88
CA ASP A 88 9.32 -3.02 10.27
C ASP A 88 8.68 -4.39 10.01
N ALA A 89 8.01 -4.95 11.02
CA ALA A 89 7.28 -6.21 10.88
C ALA A 89 6.16 -6.11 9.83
N LEU A 90 5.47 -4.96 9.77
CA LEU A 90 4.40 -4.71 8.81
C LEU A 90 4.90 -4.74 7.36
N VAL A 91 5.95 -3.98 7.03
CA VAL A 91 6.44 -3.90 5.65
C VAL A 91 7.10 -5.21 5.19
N LYS A 92 7.79 -5.91 6.10
CA LYS A 92 8.35 -7.25 5.81
C LYS A 92 7.27 -8.27 5.54
N PHE A 93 6.21 -8.28 6.37
CA PHE A 93 5.05 -9.15 6.14
C PHE A 93 4.37 -8.83 4.80
N ALA A 94 4.14 -7.54 4.51
CA ALA A 94 3.50 -7.12 3.27
C ALA A 94 4.30 -7.55 2.04
N GLN A 95 5.62 -7.34 2.04
CA GLN A 95 6.50 -7.80 0.94
C GLN A 95 6.53 -9.33 0.83
N THR A 96 6.66 -10.04 1.94
CA THR A 96 6.67 -11.51 1.95
C THR A 96 5.38 -12.06 1.35
N LEU A 97 4.23 -11.51 1.75
CA LEU A 97 2.93 -11.95 1.26
C LEU A 97 2.76 -11.74 -0.25
N VAL A 98 3.26 -10.63 -0.82
CA VAL A 98 3.08 -10.33 -2.25
C VAL A 98 4.16 -10.93 -3.15
N THR A 99 5.29 -11.36 -2.59
CA THR A 99 6.43 -11.93 -3.37
C THR A 99 6.52 -13.45 -3.30
N THR A 100 5.76 -14.09 -2.41
CA THR A 100 5.74 -15.56 -2.25
C THR A 100 4.39 -16.15 -2.67
N THR A 101 4.32 -17.48 -2.73
CA THR A 101 3.08 -18.22 -3.01
C THR A 101 2.93 -19.39 -2.06
N GLY A 102 1.68 -19.83 -1.82
CA GLY A 102 1.37 -20.87 -0.85
C GLY A 102 1.11 -20.33 0.55
N THR A 103 1.02 -21.24 1.52
CA THR A 103 0.82 -20.87 2.93
C THR A 103 2.10 -20.26 3.50
N LEU A 104 1.98 -19.09 4.13
CA LEU A 104 3.11 -18.46 4.81
C LEU A 104 3.62 -19.34 5.97
N PRO A 105 4.95 -19.36 6.21
CA PRO A 105 5.51 -19.91 7.44
C PRO A 105 4.83 -19.32 8.68
N GLU A 106 4.56 -20.16 9.68
CA GLU A 106 3.98 -19.73 10.96
C GLU A 106 4.80 -18.61 11.61
N ALA A 107 6.13 -18.69 11.49
CA ALA A 107 7.06 -17.69 12.03
C ALA A 107 6.80 -16.28 11.49
N ASP A 108 6.42 -16.12 10.22
CA ASP A 108 6.18 -14.80 9.61
C ASP A 108 4.89 -14.17 10.15
N VAL A 109 3.84 -14.98 10.27
CA VAL A 109 2.56 -14.55 10.87
C VAL A 109 2.73 -14.26 12.37
N ALA A 110 3.51 -15.08 13.08
CA ALA A 110 3.82 -14.89 14.48
C ALA A 110 4.65 -13.61 14.70
N ALA A 111 5.61 -13.30 13.82
CA ALA A 111 6.39 -12.07 13.90
C ALA A 111 5.50 -10.83 13.82
N LEU A 112 4.53 -10.80 12.89
CA LEU A 112 3.57 -9.71 12.76
C LEU A 112 2.71 -9.55 14.03
N ARG A 113 2.20 -10.66 14.58
CA ARG A 113 1.42 -10.64 15.83
C ARG A 113 2.24 -10.19 17.04
N ASN A 114 3.48 -10.68 17.16
CA ASN A 114 4.39 -10.31 18.24
C ASN A 114 4.80 -8.83 18.17
N ALA A 115 4.72 -8.20 16.99
CA ALA A 115 4.89 -6.77 16.81
C ALA A 115 3.67 -5.93 17.26
N GLY A 116 2.62 -6.60 17.77
CA GLY A 116 1.45 -5.96 18.39
C GLY A 116 0.22 -5.85 17.50
N PHE A 117 0.21 -6.46 16.31
CA PHE A 117 -0.97 -6.47 15.45
C PHE A 117 -1.98 -7.53 15.92
N SER A 118 -3.22 -7.09 16.12
CA SER A 118 -4.37 -7.97 16.40
C SER A 118 -4.80 -8.76 15.16
N ASP A 119 -5.55 -9.85 15.34
CA ASP A 119 -6.11 -10.60 14.20
C ASP A 119 -7.02 -9.75 13.31
N GLN A 120 -7.74 -8.77 13.89
CA GLN A 120 -8.48 -7.77 13.11
C GLN A 120 -7.54 -6.99 12.19
N GLN A 121 -6.44 -6.47 12.73
CA GLN A 121 -5.47 -5.71 11.95
C GLN A 121 -4.79 -6.58 10.89
N VAL A 122 -4.55 -7.87 11.15
CA VAL A 122 -4.04 -8.80 10.11
C VAL A 122 -4.97 -8.85 8.91
N ILE A 123 -6.29 -8.94 9.13
CA ILE A 123 -7.28 -8.88 8.04
C ILE A 123 -7.29 -7.52 7.35
N GLU A 124 -7.19 -6.42 8.10
CA GLU A 124 -7.12 -5.06 7.52
C GLU A 124 -5.84 -4.84 6.71
N ILE A 125 -4.70 -5.42 7.12
CA ILE A 125 -3.43 -5.38 6.38
C ILE A 125 -3.58 -6.12 5.05
N ILE A 126 -4.16 -7.32 5.05
CA ILE A 126 -4.44 -8.08 3.82
C ILE A 126 -5.39 -7.28 2.90
N SER A 127 -6.39 -6.63 3.49
CA SER A 127 -7.33 -5.76 2.78
C SER A 127 -6.62 -4.56 2.13
N ALA A 128 -5.70 -3.91 2.84
CA ALA A 128 -4.88 -2.82 2.31
C ALA A 128 -3.95 -3.29 1.17
N ILE A 129 -3.30 -4.44 1.35
CA ILE A 129 -2.47 -5.08 0.31
C ILE A 129 -3.32 -5.37 -0.95
N SER A 130 -4.53 -5.91 -0.78
CA SER A 130 -5.44 -6.15 -1.90
C SER A 130 -5.86 -4.86 -2.61
N ALA A 131 -6.11 -3.77 -1.86
CA ALA A 131 -6.50 -2.49 -2.44
C ALA A 131 -5.38 -1.89 -3.29
N ILE A 132 -4.15 -1.87 -2.77
CA ILE A 132 -3.00 -1.35 -3.52
C ILE A 132 -2.64 -2.24 -4.69
N LEU A 133 -2.67 -3.58 -4.54
CA LEU A 133 -2.44 -4.51 -5.65
C LEU A 133 -3.43 -4.28 -6.80
N PHE A 134 -4.70 -4.04 -6.51
CA PHE A 134 -5.69 -3.72 -7.53
C PHE A 134 -5.28 -2.51 -8.36
N THR A 135 -4.93 -1.39 -7.71
CA THR A 135 -4.48 -0.19 -8.43
C THR A 135 -3.12 -0.37 -9.10
N ASN A 136 -2.21 -1.15 -8.52
CA ASN A 136 -0.91 -1.47 -9.13
C ASN A 136 -1.11 -2.24 -10.43
N MET A 137 -1.96 -3.27 -10.43
CA MET A 137 -2.27 -4.04 -11.63
C MET A 137 -2.93 -3.18 -12.70
N VAL A 138 -3.91 -2.34 -12.32
CA VAL A 138 -4.54 -1.41 -13.28
C VAL A 138 -3.49 -0.52 -13.93
N ASN A 139 -2.64 0.13 -13.14
CA ASN A 139 -1.69 1.10 -13.69
C ASN A 139 -0.60 0.43 -14.53
N ARG A 140 -0.15 -0.77 -14.14
CA ARG A 140 0.83 -1.55 -14.90
C ARG A 140 0.29 -2.05 -16.24
N VAL A 141 -0.99 -2.40 -16.31
CA VAL A 141 -1.63 -2.83 -17.57
C VAL A 141 -1.82 -1.65 -18.51
N ASN A 142 -2.13 -0.46 -17.98
CA ASN A 142 -2.53 0.69 -18.78
C ASN A 142 -1.42 1.71 -19.04
N ASP A 143 -0.22 1.50 -18.47
CA ASP A 143 0.87 2.50 -18.50
C ASP A 143 0.35 3.89 -18.11
N THR A 144 -0.39 3.93 -17.00
CA THR A 144 -1.17 5.12 -16.63
C THR A 144 -0.24 6.32 -16.47
N VAL A 145 -0.50 7.38 -17.24
CA VAL A 145 0.30 8.62 -17.20
C VAL A 145 0.34 9.18 -15.78
N VAL A 146 1.54 9.32 -15.22
CA VAL A 146 1.77 9.85 -13.87
C VAL A 146 1.36 11.33 -13.81
N ASP A 147 0.41 11.65 -12.93
CA ASP A 147 -0.04 13.01 -12.63
C ASP A 147 0.27 13.47 -11.20
N PHE A 148 1.26 12.82 -10.59
CA PHE A 148 1.86 13.16 -9.30
C PHE A 148 3.31 13.61 -9.49
N PRO A 149 3.91 14.31 -8.51
CA PRO A 149 5.37 14.47 -8.49
C PRO A 149 6.04 13.10 -8.58
N LYS A 150 7.16 13.01 -9.32
CA LYS A 150 7.93 11.77 -9.36
C LYS A 150 8.27 11.34 -7.94
N ALA A 151 8.17 10.05 -7.66
CA ALA A 151 8.71 9.49 -6.44
C ALA A 151 10.22 9.80 -6.42
N ASP A 152 10.66 10.51 -5.39
CA ASP A 152 12.07 10.68 -5.08
C ASP A 152 12.68 9.37 -4.60
#